data_AF-A0A2P4QIL5-F1
#
_entry.id   AF-A0A2P4QIL5-F1
#
_cell.length_a   1.000
_cell.length_b   1.000
_cell.length_c   1.000
_cell.angle_alpha   90.00
_cell.angle_beta   90.00
_cell.angle_gamma   90.00
#
_symmetry.space_group_name_H-M   'P 1'
#
loop_
_entity.id
_entity.type
_entity.pdbx_description
1 polymer ?
#
loop_
_entity_poly.entity_id
_entity_poly.type
_entity_poly.pdbx_seq_one_letter_code
_entity_poly.pdbx_strand_id
1 'polypeptide(L)'
;MLKFLGEEKAAIERTDEIRAKLQSQHDHLEWISQHLPKHLPGNNEYPTFDRTNVYPSNSKLQEQDTLQEIDLSYIEENPFYVPQKPTNDTFIALGLSYVTVTEFERVPKYIHNNRISRDKVNEAIDDFNKVVREKYTILKSQQSSLSHIMKQKYWEYIEADNEETRGKDFITENDLKTTNQKINFKMDANGRAIISILRHCGKIKEIRGGGQVRYVIIG
;
A
#
# COMPACT_ATOMS: atom_id res chain seq x y z
N MET A 1 -17.78 -13.43 -47.95
CA MET A 1 -16.46 -13.00 -48.45
C MET A 1 -16.27 -11.48 -48.38
N LEU A 2 -17.21 -10.66 -48.89
CA LEU A 2 -17.10 -9.19 -48.86
C LEU A 2 -17.06 -8.51 -47.47
N LYS A 3 -17.74 -9.06 -46.44
CA LYS A 3 -17.71 -8.51 -45.08
C LYS A 3 -16.33 -8.62 -44.39
N PHE A 4 -15.67 -9.76 -44.57
CA PHE A 4 -14.34 -10.02 -43.99
C PHE A 4 -13.26 -9.08 -44.57
N LEU A 5 -13.31 -8.80 -45.89
CA LEU A 5 -12.40 -7.83 -46.51
C LEU A 5 -12.58 -6.41 -45.96
N GLY A 6 -13.82 -6.01 -45.64
CA GLY A 6 -14.10 -4.68 -45.08
C GLY A 6 -13.58 -4.53 -43.66
N GLU A 7 -13.75 -5.56 -42.83
CA GLU A 7 -13.23 -5.59 -41.45
C GLU A 7 -11.70 -5.61 -41.42
N GLU A 8 -11.07 -6.36 -42.31
CA GLU A 8 -9.61 -6.42 -42.43
C GLU A 8 -9.02 -5.09 -42.89
N LYS A 9 -9.65 -4.41 -43.86
CA LYS A 9 -9.23 -3.07 -44.30
C LYS A 9 -9.34 -2.03 -43.18
N ALA A 10 -10.42 -2.07 -42.41
CA ALA A 10 -10.60 -1.18 -41.25
C ALA A 10 -9.61 -1.48 -40.11
N ALA A 11 -9.20 -2.75 -39.95
CA ALA A 11 -8.17 -3.13 -38.98
C ALA A 11 -6.79 -2.62 -39.38
N ILE A 12 -6.44 -2.69 -40.67
CA ILE A 12 -5.19 -2.13 -41.21
C ILE A 12 -5.15 -0.62 -40.98
N GLU A 13 -6.23 0.09 -41.30
CA GLU A 13 -6.31 1.55 -41.11
C GLU A 13 -6.10 1.97 -39.65
N ARG A 14 -6.75 1.29 -38.69
CA ARG A 14 -6.51 1.54 -37.25
C ARG A 14 -5.07 1.25 -36.84
N THR A 15 -4.46 0.23 -37.42
CA THR A 15 -3.07 -0.15 -37.09
C THR A 15 -2.10 0.92 -37.60
N ASP A 16 -2.34 1.46 -38.78
CA ASP A 16 -1.56 2.56 -39.35
C ASP A 16 -1.71 3.86 -38.54
N GLU A 17 -2.93 4.17 -38.06
CA GLU A 17 -3.16 5.31 -37.17
C GLU A 17 -2.38 5.19 -35.84
N ILE A 18 -2.39 4.00 -35.23
CA ILE A 18 -1.65 3.74 -34.00
C ILE A 18 -0.14 3.87 -34.24
N ARG A 19 0.34 3.29 -35.34
CA ARG A 19 1.76 3.39 -35.73
C ARG A 19 2.19 4.84 -35.94
N ALA A 20 1.37 5.65 -36.60
CA ALA A 20 1.66 7.06 -36.81
C ALA A 20 1.75 7.84 -35.49
N LYS A 21 0.85 7.57 -34.53
CA LYS A 21 0.90 8.18 -33.19
C LYS A 21 2.14 7.77 -32.42
N LEU A 22 2.49 6.48 -32.46
CA LEU A 22 3.67 5.96 -31.77
C LEU A 22 4.96 6.58 -32.34
N GLN A 23 5.04 6.71 -33.66
CA GLN A 23 6.16 7.37 -34.32
C GLN A 23 6.27 8.84 -33.89
N SER A 24 5.17 9.58 -33.90
CA SER A 24 5.17 10.98 -33.46
C SER A 24 5.60 11.14 -32.00
N GLN A 25 5.23 10.22 -31.11
CA GLN A 25 5.68 10.23 -29.72
C GLN A 25 7.18 9.93 -29.61
N HIS A 26 7.68 8.97 -30.39
CA HIS A 26 9.09 8.64 -30.44
C HIS A 26 9.92 9.85 -30.91
N ASP A 27 9.54 10.48 -32.02
CA ASP A 27 10.21 11.65 -32.57
C ASP A 27 10.20 12.82 -31.56
N HIS A 28 9.11 12.98 -30.79
CA HIS A 28 9.01 13.99 -29.75
C HIS A 28 9.95 13.72 -28.57
N LEU A 29 10.07 12.46 -28.14
CA LEU A 29 11.00 12.06 -27.08
C LEU A 29 12.45 12.24 -27.51
N GLU A 30 12.80 11.89 -28.75
CA GLU A 30 14.12 12.18 -29.31
C GLU A 30 14.40 13.68 -29.33
N TRP A 31 13.41 14.49 -29.73
CA TRP A 31 13.55 15.96 -29.71
C TRP A 31 13.81 16.47 -28.30
N ILE A 32 13.03 16.02 -27.31
CA ILE A 32 13.24 16.40 -25.90
C ILE A 32 14.63 15.99 -25.45
N SER A 33 15.06 14.76 -25.74
CA SER A 33 16.38 14.24 -25.37
C SER A 33 17.50 15.14 -25.88
N GLN A 34 17.44 15.56 -27.15
CA GLN A 34 18.45 16.43 -27.76
C GLN A 34 18.44 17.87 -27.23
N HIS A 35 17.31 18.31 -26.65
CA HIS A 35 17.11 19.69 -26.20
C HIS A 35 16.99 19.81 -24.67
N LEU A 36 17.37 18.79 -23.92
CA LEU A 36 17.39 18.81 -22.45
C LEU A 36 18.38 19.89 -21.94
N PRO A 37 17.92 20.83 -21.10
CA PRO A 37 18.79 21.82 -20.49
C PRO A 37 19.91 21.18 -19.66
N LYS A 38 21.14 21.71 -19.80
CA LYS A 38 22.36 21.20 -19.13
C LYS A 38 22.33 21.16 -17.60
N HIS A 39 21.33 21.75 -16.96
CA HIS A 39 21.21 21.87 -15.50
C HIS A 39 20.07 21.02 -14.92
N LEU A 40 19.55 20.02 -15.66
CA LEU A 40 18.69 19.01 -15.08
C LEU A 40 19.49 18.06 -14.15
N PRO A 41 18.93 17.67 -12.99
CA PRO A 41 19.51 16.64 -12.15
C PRO A 41 19.53 15.31 -12.94
N GLY A 42 20.73 14.75 -13.15
CA GLY A 42 20.95 13.52 -13.93
C GLY A 42 22.04 13.61 -15.00
N ASN A 43 22.41 14.81 -15.45
CA ASN A 43 23.37 15.00 -16.57
C ASN A 43 24.79 15.42 -16.15
N ASN A 44 25.11 15.40 -14.86
CA ASN A 44 26.47 15.66 -14.36
C ASN A 44 27.15 14.33 -14.02
N GLU A 45 28.24 13.99 -14.70
CA GLU A 45 29.24 13.03 -14.24
C GLU A 45 29.86 13.57 -12.94
N TYR A 46 29.36 13.14 -11.78
CA TYR A 46 30.00 13.50 -10.51
C TYR A 46 31.12 12.51 -10.19
N PRO A 47 32.33 12.99 -9.82
CA PRO A 47 33.40 12.14 -9.32
C PRO A 47 33.00 11.54 -7.97
N THR A 48 33.19 10.23 -7.81
CA THR A 48 32.94 9.50 -6.56
C THR A 48 33.91 9.98 -5.48
N PHE A 49 33.39 10.65 -4.45
CA PHE A 49 34.12 10.88 -3.20
C PHE A 49 33.31 10.37 -2.00
N ASP A 50 34.00 9.55 -1.21
CA ASP A 50 33.54 8.88 0.02
C ASP A 50 32.73 9.82 0.92
N ARG A 51 31.52 9.37 1.31
CA ARG A 51 30.69 10.09 2.28
C ARG A 51 30.68 9.35 3.61
N THR A 52 31.52 9.82 4.53
CA THR A 52 31.19 9.78 5.96
C THR A 52 30.07 10.80 6.24
N ASN A 53 29.01 10.33 6.90
CA ASN A 53 27.89 11.08 7.48
C ASN A 53 28.26 12.48 7.98
N VAL A 54 27.41 13.49 7.69
CA VAL A 54 26.78 14.43 8.64
C VAL A 54 25.65 15.16 7.90
N TYR A 55 24.39 14.98 8.29
CA TYR A 55 23.34 15.96 8.01
C TYR A 55 23.40 17.09 9.03
N PRO A 56 23.10 18.33 8.62
CA PRO A 56 22.30 19.21 9.45
C PRO A 56 21.08 19.76 8.71
N SER A 57 19.95 19.71 9.41
CA SER A 57 18.66 20.31 9.07
C SER A 57 18.71 21.84 9.00
N ASN A 58 18.00 22.49 8.05
CA ASN A 58 16.77 23.25 8.36
C ASN A 58 16.18 24.06 7.18
N SER A 59 14.85 23.94 7.07
CA SER A 59 13.83 24.96 6.75
C SER A 59 13.81 25.66 5.37
N LYS A 60 12.84 25.31 4.51
CA LYS A 60 11.54 26.00 4.31
C LYS A 60 10.81 25.46 3.06
N LEU A 61 9.53 25.17 3.27
CA LEU A 61 8.43 24.80 2.36
C LEU A 61 8.51 25.44 0.95
N GLN A 62 8.33 24.68 -0.13
CA GLN A 62 7.04 24.48 -0.82
C GLN A 62 7.19 23.62 -2.10
N GLU A 63 6.30 22.63 -2.21
CA GLU A 63 5.61 22.18 -3.43
C GLU A 63 6.38 22.03 -4.75
N GLN A 64 6.58 20.79 -5.21
CA GLN A 64 5.86 20.19 -6.36
C GLN A 64 6.59 18.94 -6.88
N ASP A 65 5.79 17.93 -7.19
CA ASP A 65 6.09 16.83 -8.12
C ASP A 65 7.47 16.19 -8.05
N THR A 66 7.57 15.12 -7.26
CA THR A 66 8.58 14.08 -7.50
C THR A 66 7.87 12.75 -7.64
N LEU A 67 7.61 12.37 -8.89
CA LEU A 67 7.62 10.97 -9.31
C LEU A 67 8.93 10.39 -8.78
N GLN A 68 8.87 9.62 -7.69
CA GLN A 68 10.03 8.92 -7.19
C GLN A 68 10.43 7.89 -8.24
N GLU A 69 11.59 8.12 -8.84
CA GLU A 69 12.28 7.19 -9.71
C GLU A 69 12.24 5.80 -9.08
N ILE A 70 11.65 4.89 -9.84
CA ILE A 70 11.61 3.48 -9.55
C ILE A 70 13.07 3.00 -9.51
N ASP A 71 13.47 2.40 -8.38
CA ASP A 71 14.79 1.81 -8.19
C ASP A 71 14.98 0.63 -9.17
N LEU A 72 15.52 0.95 -10.35
CA LEU A 72 15.74 0.02 -11.46
C LEU A 72 16.64 -1.17 -11.08
N SER A 73 17.48 -1.02 -10.04
CA SER A 73 18.37 -2.09 -9.59
C SER A 73 17.60 -3.29 -9.01
N TYR A 74 16.42 -3.07 -8.42
CA TYR A 74 15.58 -4.13 -7.86
C TYR A 74 14.75 -4.86 -8.93
N ILE A 75 14.49 -4.21 -10.07
CA ILE A 75 13.72 -4.80 -11.18
C ILE A 75 14.59 -5.76 -12.01
N GLU A 76 15.87 -5.46 -12.19
CA GLU A 76 16.81 -6.33 -12.91
C GLU A 76 17.03 -7.68 -12.21
N GLU A 77 17.00 -7.71 -10.87
CA GLU A 77 17.12 -8.95 -10.10
C GLU A 77 15.83 -9.81 -10.10
N ASN A 78 14.67 -9.21 -10.42
CA ASN A 78 13.40 -9.92 -10.47
C ASN A 78 12.52 -9.45 -11.65
N PRO A 79 12.86 -9.84 -12.90
CA PRO A 79 12.12 -9.44 -14.12
C PRO A 79 10.68 -9.98 -14.20
N PHE A 80 10.20 -10.69 -13.17
CA PHE A 80 8.85 -11.23 -13.03
C PHE A 80 8.09 -10.70 -11.80
N TYR A 81 8.59 -9.69 -11.08
CA TYR A 81 7.82 -9.10 -9.98
C TYR A 81 6.66 -8.26 -10.50
N VAL A 82 5.54 -8.93 -10.74
CA VAL A 82 4.22 -8.31 -10.79
C VAL A 82 3.74 -8.25 -9.34
N PRO A 83 3.30 -7.10 -8.80
CA PRO A 83 2.55 -7.06 -7.55
C PRO A 83 1.42 -8.07 -7.70
N GLN A 84 1.52 -9.20 -7.00
CA GLN A 84 0.57 -10.28 -7.20
C GLN A 84 -0.78 -9.77 -6.74
N LYS A 85 -1.67 -9.49 -7.69
CA LYS A 85 -3.10 -9.38 -7.42
C LYS A 85 -3.45 -10.66 -6.64
N PRO A 86 -4.07 -10.60 -5.46
CA PRO A 86 -4.32 -11.80 -4.67
C PRO A 86 -5.08 -12.81 -5.55
N THR A 87 -4.38 -13.87 -5.95
CA THR A 87 -4.79 -14.82 -7.00
C THR A 87 -5.82 -15.84 -6.50
N ASN A 88 -6.32 -15.68 -5.27
CA ASN A 88 -7.29 -16.58 -4.69
C ASN A 88 -8.69 -15.96 -4.71
N ASP A 89 -9.53 -16.47 -5.62
CA ASP A 89 -10.99 -16.27 -5.67
C ASP A 89 -11.72 -16.73 -4.40
N THR A 90 -11.00 -17.25 -3.40
CA THR A 90 -11.53 -17.67 -2.08
C THR A 90 -10.77 -17.07 -0.90
N PHE A 91 -10.09 -15.93 -1.08
CA PHE A 91 -9.44 -15.27 0.06
C PHE A 91 -10.50 -14.70 1.00
N ILE A 92 -10.85 -15.35 2.10
CA ILE A 92 -11.62 -14.70 3.17
C ILE A 92 -10.59 -14.03 4.06
N ALA A 93 -10.56 -12.69 4.07
CA ALA A 93 -9.66 -11.95 4.95
C ALA A 93 -9.90 -12.44 6.37
N LEU A 94 -8.84 -12.89 7.03
CA LEU A 94 -8.90 -13.46 8.36
C LEU A 94 -9.33 -12.35 9.32
N GLY A 95 -10.54 -12.46 9.84
CA GLY A 95 -10.98 -11.60 10.94
C GLY A 95 -10.30 -12.04 12.24
N LEU A 96 -10.03 -11.07 13.11
CA LEU A 96 -9.66 -11.33 14.49
C LEU A 96 -10.79 -12.09 15.20
N SER A 97 -10.43 -13.19 15.85
CA SER A 97 -11.29 -13.91 16.79
C SER A 97 -11.42 -13.14 18.10
N TYR A 98 -12.58 -13.22 18.75
CA TYR A 98 -12.78 -12.57 20.05
C TYR A 98 -11.86 -13.15 21.12
N VAL A 99 -11.54 -12.30 22.09
CA VAL A 99 -10.80 -12.70 23.28
C VAL A 99 -11.77 -13.36 24.27
N THR A 100 -11.44 -14.60 24.62
CA THR A 100 -12.14 -15.40 25.63
C THR A 100 -11.81 -14.91 27.04
N VAL A 101 -12.62 -15.33 28.02
CA VAL A 101 -12.40 -14.96 29.43
C VAL A 101 -11.03 -15.44 29.92
N THR A 102 -10.67 -16.69 29.58
CA THR A 102 -9.41 -17.30 30.00
C THR A 102 -8.19 -16.65 29.36
N GLU A 103 -8.26 -16.26 28.09
CA GLU A 103 -7.20 -15.49 27.42
C GLU A 103 -7.04 -14.10 28.08
N PHE A 104 -8.14 -13.42 28.39
CA PHE A 104 -8.11 -12.10 29.01
C PHE A 104 -7.52 -12.12 30.43
N GLU A 105 -7.88 -13.10 31.24
CA GLU A 105 -7.38 -13.26 32.62
C GLU A 105 -5.89 -13.60 32.69
N ARG A 106 -5.34 -14.22 31.64
CA ARG A 106 -3.90 -14.50 31.54
C ARG A 106 -3.07 -13.23 31.30
N VAL A 107 -3.68 -12.16 30.80
CA VAL A 107 -2.98 -10.91 30.52
C VAL A 107 -2.53 -10.27 31.85
N PRO A 108 -1.23 -10.00 32.03
CA PRO A 108 -0.75 -9.36 33.25
C PRO A 108 -1.44 -8.02 33.53
N LYS A 109 -1.74 -7.75 34.80
CA LYS A 109 -2.45 -6.53 35.26
C LYS A 109 -1.74 -5.22 34.92
N TYR A 110 -0.43 -5.25 34.68
CA TYR A 110 0.31 -4.06 34.26
C TYR A 110 0.10 -3.73 32.77
N ILE A 111 -0.41 -4.68 31.96
CA ILE A 111 -0.70 -4.50 30.53
C ILE A 111 -2.14 -4.01 30.34
N HIS A 112 -3.10 -4.68 30.97
CA HIS A 112 -4.46 -4.18 31.04
C HIS A 112 -4.56 -3.31 32.29
N ASN A 113 -4.37 -2.00 32.15
CA ASN A 113 -4.79 -1.09 33.20
C ASN A 113 -6.23 -1.48 33.57
N ASN A 114 -6.55 -1.79 34.83
CA ASN A 114 -7.84 -2.30 35.34
C ASN A 114 -9.12 -1.55 34.86
N ARG A 115 -8.93 -0.47 34.10
CA ARG A 115 -9.95 0.36 33.45
C ARG A 115 -10.43 -0.20 32.10
N ILE A 116 -9.73 -1.16 31.49
CA ILE A 116 -10.10 -1.75 30.20
C ILE A 116 -10.77 -3.10 30.44
N SER A 117 -12.06 -3.21 30.09
CA SER A 117 -12.81 -4.47 30.18
C SER A 117 -12.59 -5.33 28.93
N ARG A 118 -12.78 -6.64 29.08
CA ARG A 118 -12.79 -7.60 27.96
C ARG A 118 -13.78 -7.19 26.86
N ASP A 119 -14.96 -6.69 27.26
CA ASP A 119 -15.97 -6.27 26.30
C ASP A 119 -15.48 -5.09 25.45
N LYS A 120 -14.73 -4.14 26.04
CA LYS A 120 -14.09 -3.06 25.26
C LYS A 120 -13.00 -3.56 24.31
N VAL A 121 -12.28 -4.61 24.67
CA VAL A 121 -11.34 -5.27 23.77
C VAL A 121 -12.08 -5.94 22.60
N ASN A 122 -13.18 -6.63 22.87
CA ASN A 122 -13.97 -7.28 21.83
C ASN A 122 -14.70 -6.28 20.91
N GLU A 123 -15.18 -5.15 21.45
CA GLU A 123 -15.68 -4.03 20.64
C GLU A 123 -14.58 -3.49 19.70
N ALA A 124 -13.34 -3.38 20.17
CA ALA A 124 -12.22 -2.97 19.32
C ALA A 124 -11.89 -4.03 18.25
N ILE A 125 -12.04 -5.32 18.56
CA ILE A 125 -11.89 -6.40 17.57
C ILE A 125 -12.93 -6.27 16.46
N ASP A 126 -14.18 -5.94 16.79
CA ASP A 126 -15.20 -5.67 15.77
C ASP A 126 -14.80 -4.54 14.84
N ASP A 127 -14.24 -3.46 15.40
CA ASP A 127 -13.77 -2.32 14.62
C ASP A 127 -12.58 -2.70 13.73
N PHE A 128 -11.60 -3.44 14.23
CA PHE A 128 -10.51 -3.97 13.42
C PHE A 128 -11.06 -4.83 12.27
N ASN A 129 -11.99 -5.73 12.55
CA ASN A 129 -12.62 -6.60 11.55
C ASN A 129 -13.37 -5.81 10.46
N LYS A 130 -13.97 -4.67 10.80
CA LYS A 130 -14.58 -3.77 9.79
C LYS A 130 -13.52 -3.16 8.88
N VAL A 131 -12.41 -2.67 9.43
CA VAL A 131 -11.32 -2.05 8.66
C VAL A 131 -10.65 -3.09 7.76
N VAL A 132 -10.40 -4.28 8.27
CA VAL A 132 -9.88 -5.42 7.50
C VAL A 132 -10.79 -5.73 6.33
N ARG A 133 -12.08 -5.91 6.60
CA ARG A 133 -13.08 -6.17 5.56
C ARG A 133 -13.09 -5.07 4.50
N GLU A 134 -13.05 -3.80 4.90
CA GLU A 134 -12.98 -2.67 3.96
C GLU A 134 -11.73 -2.75 3.07
N LYS A 135 -10.54 -2.87 3.68
CA LYS A 135 -9.26 -2.93 2.97
C LYS A 135 -9.25 -4.05 1.92
N TYR A 136 -9.58 -5.28 2.33
CA TYR A 136 -9.55 -6.42 1.42
C TYR A 136 -10.71 -6.44 0.43
N THR A 137 -11.80 -5.72 0.71
CA THR A 137 -12.84 -5.48 -0.30
C THR A 137 -12.31 -4.55 -1.39
N ILE A 138 -11.61 -3.47 -1.03
CA ILE A 138 -11.00 -2.55 -1.99
C ILE A 138 -9.91 -3.27 -2.82
N LEU A 139 -9.04 -4.05 -2.19
CA LEU A 139 -7.97 -4.78 -2.87
C LEU A 139 -8.47 -5.82 -3.90
N LYS A 140 -9.65 -6.41 -3.66
CA LYS A 140 -10.27 -7.36 -4.60
C LYS A 140 -11.12 -6.69 -5.67
N SER A 141 -11.59 -5.47 -5.42
CA SER A 141 -12.47 -4.77 -6.34
C SER A 141 -11.76 -4.49 -7.66
N GLN A 142 -12.51 -4.52 -8.76
CA GLN A 142 -11.95 -4.15 -10.05
C GLN A 142 -11.61 -2.65 -10.04
N GLN A 143 -10.38 -2.30 -10.41
CA GLN A 143 -9.92 -0.91 -10.31
C GLN A 143 -10.78 0.06 -11.14
N SER A 144 -11.33 -0.38 -12.27
CA SER A 144 -12.22 0.45 -13.09
C SER A 144 -13.53 0.84 -12.40
N SER A 145 -14.00 0.05 -11.43
CA SER A 145 -15.22 0.36 -10.66
C SER A 145 -14.96 1.19 -9.41
N LEU A 146 -13.69 1.43 -9.04
CA LEU A 146 -13.33 2.20 -7.86
C LEU A 146 -13.39 3.71 -8.14
N SER A 147 -13.92 4.48 -7.17
CA SER A 147 -13.84 5.94 -7.19
C SER A 147 -12.39 6.40 -7.03
N HIS A 148 -12.10 7.67 -7.38
CA HIS A 148 -10.75 8.24 -7.25
C HIS A 148 -10.14 8.03 -5.86
N ILE A 149 -10.92 8.30 -4.80
CA ILE A 149 -10.50 8.14 -3.40
C ILE A 149 -10.21 6.66 -3.09
N MET A 150 -11.03 5.72 -3.58
CA MET A 150 -10.79 4.29 -3.34
C MET A 150 -9.59 3.76 -4.13
N LYS A 151 -9.31 4.32 -5.32
CA LYS A 151 -8.10 4.00 -6.08
C LYS A 151 -6.85 4.49 -5.37
N GLN A 152 -6.88 5.67 -4.77
CA GLN A 152 -5.77 6.15 -3.95
C GLN A 152 -5.52 5.20 -2.78
N LYS A 153 -6.56 4.82 -2.02
CA LYS A 153 -6.45 3.83 -0.95
C LYS A 153 -5.91 2.48 -1.44
N TYR A 154 -6.34 2.04 -2.63
CA TYR A 154 -5.82 0.81 -3.23
C TYR A 154 -4.29 0.86 -3.38
N TRP A 155 -3.76 1.95 -3.93
CA TRP A 155 -2.31 2.11 -4.09
C TRP A 155 -1.59 2.25 -2.75
N GLU A 156 -2.17 3.00 -1.79
CA GLU A 156 -1.64 3.09 -0.43
C GLU A 156 -1.55 1.69 0.23
N TYR A 157 -2.52 0.81 0.00
CA TYR A 157 -2.47 -0.56 0.53
C TYR A 157 -1.40 -1.43 -0.11
N ILE A 158 -1.14 -1.24 -1.42
CA ILE A 158 -0.08 -1.96 -2.13
C ILE A 158 1.30 -1.46 -1.68
N GLU A 159 1.49 -0.15 -1.56
CA GLU A 159 2.72 0.49 -1.06
C GLU A 159 2.99 0.15 0.41
N ALA A 160 1.92 -0.02 1.19
CA ALA A 160 2.03 -0.47 2.56
C ALA A 160 2.50 -1.93 2.68
N ASP A 161 2.49 -2.77 1.64
CA ASP A 161 3.00 -4.14 1.76
C ASP A 161 4.54 -4.17 1.84
N ASN A 162 5.10 -5.12 2.57
CA ASN A 162 6.54 -5.34 2.67
C ASN A 162 6.87 -6.83 2.75
N GLU A 163 8.16 -7.16 2.77
CA GLU A 163 8.62 -8.55 2.81
C GLU A 163 8.08 -9.35 4.01
N GLU A 164 7.89 -8.70 5.15
CA GLU A 164 7.38 -9.37 6.36
C GLU A 164 5.86 -9.57 6.38
N THR A 165 5.11 -8.74 5.65
CA THR A 165 3.64 -8.83 5.53
C THR A 165 3.17 -9.56 4.29
N ARG A 166 4.07 -9.88 3.36
CA ARG A 166 3.76 -10.61 2.14
C ARG A 166 3.00 -11.90 2.44
N GLY A 167 1.83 -12.04 1.81
CA GLY A 167 0.95 -13.21 1.96
C GLY A 167 0.21 -13.30 3.30
N LYS A 168 0.20 -12.24 4.12
CA LYS A 168 -0.51 -12.18 5.40
C LYS A 168 -1.56 -11.09 5.39
N ASP A 169 -2.64 -11.33 6.14
CA ASP A 169 -3.63 -10.29 6.41
C ASP A 169 -3.07 -9.28 7.41
N PHE A 170 -3.00 -8.01 7.01
CA PHE A 170 -2.65 -6.92 7.91
C PHE A 170 -3.47 -5.65 7.64
N ILE A 171 -3.54 -4.79 8.65
CA ILE A 171 -3.97 -3.39 8.53
C ILE A 171 -2.88 -2.47 9.09
N THR A 172 -2.85 -1.23 8.66
CA THR A 172 -1.90 -0.22 9.16
C THR A 172 -2.54 0.67 10.22
N GLU A 173 -1.71 1.38 10.99
CA GLU A 173 -2.21 2.44 11.86
C GLU A 173 -2.96 3.53 11.08
N ASN A 174 -2.56 3.81 9.84
CA ASN A 174 -3.25 4.79 9.00
C ASN A 174 -4.65 4.31 8.62
N ASP A 175 -4.81 3.02 8.32
CA ASP A 175 -6.10 2.42 7.96
C ASP A 175 -7.13 2.62 9.08
N LEU A 176 -6.71 2.51 10.34
CA LEU A 176 -7.55 2.75 11.51
C LEU A 176 -7.96 4.23 11.66
N LYS A 177 -7.19 5.18 11.10
CA LYS A 177 -7.50 6.62 11.16
C LYS A 177 -8.34 7.09 9.98
N THR A 178 -8.14 6.49 8.82
CA THR A 178 -8.71 6.97 7.54
C THR A 178 -9.83 6.07 7.00
N THR A 179 -10.20 5.00 7.71
CA THR A 179 -11.32 4.12 7.34
C THR A 179 -12.60 4.91 7.06
N ASN A 180 -13.37 4.48 6.05
CA ASN A 180 -14.70 5.05 5.82
C ASN A 180 -15.75 4.40 6.73
N GLN A 181 -15.40 3.31 7.41
CA GLN A 181 -16.29 2.63 8.34
C GLN A 181 -16.41 3.44 9.62
N LYS A 182 -17.61 3.47 10.19
CA LYS A 182 -17.83 4.02 11.52
C LYS A 182 -17.24 3.07 12.55
N ILE A 183 -16.07 3.42 13.08
CA ILE A 183 -15.40 2.73 14.18
C ILE A 183 -15.35 3.62 15.43
N ASN A 184 -15.36 3.00 16.59
CA ASN A 184 -15.20 3.66 17.89
C ASN A 184 -13.74 3.64 18.36
N PHE A 185 -12.93 2.72 17.83
CA PHE A 185 -11.51 2.59 18.16
C PHE A 185 -10.71 3.87 17.82
N LYS A 186 -9.80 4.25 18.72
CA LYS A 186 -8.91 5.41 18.57
C LYS A 186 -7.51 5.08 19.04
N MET A 187 -6.49 5.69 18.44
CA MET A 187 -5.09 5.54 18.83
C MET A 187 -4.68 6.43 20.01
N ASP A 188 -5.47 6.38 21.09
CA ASP A 188 -5.17 7.04 22.35
C ASP A 188 -4.46 6.09 23.34
N ALA A 189 -4.32 6.51 24.60
CA ALA A 189 -3.70 5.67 25.63
C ALA A 189 -4.44 4.34 25.84
N ASN A 190 -5.77 4.34 25.74
CA ASN A 190 -6.59 3.14 25.89
C ASN A 190 -6.45 2.24 24.66
N GLY A 191 -6.46 2.80 23.45
CA GLY A 191 -6.25 2.05 22.21
C GLY A 191 -4.88 1.37 22.16
N ARG A 192 -3.82 2.05 22.60
CA ARG A 192 -2.48 1.45 22.74
C ARG A 192 -2.44 0.30 23.74
N ALA A 193 -3.15 0.44 24.86
CA ALA A 193 -3.29 -0.64 25.83
C ALA A 193 -4.10 -1.82 25.24
N ILE A 194 -5.18 -1.57 24.50
CA ILE A 194 -5.94 -2.61 23.79
C ILE A 194 -5.06 -3.35 22.78
N ILE A 195 -4.27 -2.64 21.96
CA ILE A 195 -3.31 -3.26 21.03
C ILE A 195 -2.31 -4.14 21.79
N SER A 196 -1.83 -3.68 22.95
CA SER A 196 -0.92 -4.46 23.78
C SER A 196 -1.57 -5.73 24.33
N ILE A 197 -2.85 -5.67 24.72
CA ILE A 197 -3.65 -6.83 25.12
C ILE A 197 -3.80 -7.79 23.94
N LEU A 198 -4.20 -7.31 22.77
CA LEU A 198 -4.37 -8.15 21.56
C LEU A 198 -3.07 -8.85 21.15
N ARG A 199 -1.93 -8.16 21.28
CA ARG A 199 -0.60 -8.76 21.07
C ARG A 199 -0.30 -9.86 22.10
N HIS A 200 -0.63 -9.63 23.37
CA HIS A 200 -0.41 -10.63 24.42
C HIS A 200 -1.30 -11.86 24.25
N CYS A 201 -2.55 -11.66 23.81
CA CYS A 201 -3.48 -12.74 23.48
C CYS A 201 -3.13 -13.45 22.14
N GLY A 202 -2.06 -13.05 21.45
CA GLY A 202 -1.62 -13.66 20.20
C GLY A 202 -2.56 -13.43 19.03
N LYS A 203 -3.44 -12.42 19.08
CA LYS A 203 -4.41 -12.12 18.01
C LYS A 203 -3.78 -11.27 16.91
N ILE A 204 -2.80 -10.44 17.25
CA ILE A 204 -2.07 -9.61 16.29
C ILE A 204 -0.55 -9.66 16.51
N LYS A 205 0.20 -9.50 15.42
CA LYS A 205 1.63 -9.19 15.45
C LYS A 205 1.85 -7.78 14.91
N GLU A 206 2.61 -6.99 15.66
CA GLU A 206 3.00 -5.65 15.22
C GLU A 206 4.34 -5.72 14.46
N ILE A 207 4.38 -5.12 13.28
CA ILE A 207 5.56 -5.02 12.42
C ILE A 207 5.78 -3.54 12.11
N ARG A 208 7.01 -3.06 12.30
CA ARG A 208 7.37 -1.66 12.11
C ARG A 208 8.44 -1.55 11.02
N GLY A 209 8.25 -0.66 10.07
CA GLY A 209 9.20 -0.44 8.98
C GLY A 209 8.68 0.59 7.98
N GLY A 210 9.59 1.31 7.32
CA GLY A 210 9.23 2.34 6.33
C GLY A 210 8.34 3.45 6.89
N GLY A 211 8.55 3.85 8.16
CA GLY A 211 7.73 4.87 8.83
C GLY A 211 6.29 4.47 9.14
N GLN A 212 5.90 3.21 8.90
CA GLN A 212 4.54 2.72 9.10
C GLN A 212 4.49 1.52 10.06
N VAL A 213 3.42 1.47 10.84
CA VAL A 213 3.11 0.36 11.76
C VAL A 213 2.03 -0.51 11.11
N ARG A 214 2.29 -1.82 11.04
CA ARG A 214 1.42 -2.85 10.47
C ARG A 214 1.00 -3.81 11.57
N TYR A 215 -0.30 -4.03 11.71
CA TYR A 215 -0.90 -5.02 12.58
C TYR A 215 -1.30 -6.22 11.72
N VAL A 216 -0.45 -7.24 11.72
CA VAL A 216 -0.71 -8.52 11.08
C VAL A 216 -1.69 -9.31 11.94
N ILE A 217 -2.72 -9.85 11.32
CA ILE A 217 -3.77 -10.62 11.96
C ILE A 217 -3.32 -12.07 12.04
N ILE A 218 -3.46 -12.63 13.23
CA ILE A 218 -3.19 -14.04 13.52
C ILE A 218 -4.55 -14.65 13.86
N GLY A 219 -4.98 -15.61 13.05
CA GLY A 219 -6.27 -16.31 13.22
C GLY A 219 -6.27 -17.24 14.41
#